data_AF-A0A9Q0IQF0-F1
#
_entry.id   AF-A0A9Q0IQF0-F1
#
_cell.length_a   1.000
_cell.length_b   1.000
_cell.length_c   1.000
_cell.angle_alpha   90.00
_cell.angle_beta   90.00
_cell.angle_gamma   90.00
#
_symmetry.space_group_name_H-M   'P 1'
#
loop_
_entity.id
_entity.type
_entity.pdbx_description
1 polymer ?
#
loop_
_entity_poly.entity_id
_entity_poly.type
_entity_poly.pdbx_seq_one_letter_code
_entity_poly.pdbx_strand_id
1 'polypeptide(L)'
;MSDNDDIEVDSDEDSPRYHGVADKRAHHNALERKRRDHIKDSFHSLRDSVPALQGEKVGASPAVGTPSASSQQSIKQASRAQILDKATEYIQYMRRKNHSHQQDIDDLKKQNTLLEQQVRALEKVKGSTQLQANYSSPDSSLYTNPKGSAVSAFDGGSDSSSESDGEEHPSRKKLRGEDS
;
A
#
# COMPACT_ATOMS: atom_id res chain seq x y z
N MET A 1 -89.60 18.92 29.64
CA MET A 1 -88.99 18.10 28.58
C MET A 1 -87.90 18.97 28.00
N SER A 2 -86.64 18.65 28.29
CA SER A 2 -85.50 19.47 27.86
C SER A 2 -85.10 18.99 26.47
N ASP A 3 -85.22 19.88 25.49
CA ASP A 3 -84.70 19.72 24.15
C ASP A 3 -83.20 19.42 24.25
N ASN A 4 -82.84 18.23 23.82
CA ASN A 4 -81.46 17.74 23.76
C ASN A 4 -81.19 17.44 22.29
N ASP A 5 -81.25 18.47 21.46
CA ASP A 5 -80.90 18.43 20.04
C ASP A 5 -79.42 18.81 19.88
N ASP A 6 -78.68 17.85 19.31
CA ASP A 6 -77.43 17.97 18.55
C ASP A 6 -76.46 19.10 18.94
N ILE A 7 -75.52 18.76 19.83
CA ILE A 7 -74.14 19.14 19.56
C ILE A 7 -73.63 18.12 18.53
N GLU A 8 -73.78 18.49 17.26
CA GLU A 8 -72.88 18.03 16.20
C GLU A 8 -71.47 18.36 16.69
N VAL A 9 -70.78 17.36 17.27
CA VAL A 9 -69.34 17.40 17.39
C VAL A 9 -68.83 17.32 15.97
N ASP A 10 -68.80 18.47 15.29
CA ASP A 10 -67.90 18.69 14.17
C ASP A 10 -66.53 18.32 14.73
N SER A 11 -66.10 17.12 14.38
CA SER A 11 -64.75 16.65 14.57
C SER A 11 -63.94 17.43 13.54
N ASP A 12 -63.81 18.74 13.81
CA ASP A 12 -62.98 19.65 13.06
C ASP A 12 -61.59 19.01 13.02
N GLU A 13 -61.31 18.59 11.80
CA GLU A 13 -60.03 18.38 11.19
C GLU A 13 -58.85 19.00 11.97
N ASP A 14 -57.82 18.17 12.08
CA ASP A 14 -56.45 18.65 11.98
C ASP A 14 -55.98 19.59 13.11
N SER A 15 -55.66 19.00 14.27
CA SER A 15 -54.69 19.61 15.18
C SER A 15 -53.27 19.24 14.72
N PRO A 16 -52.56 20.10 13.97
CA PRO A 16 -51.28 19.75 13.32
C PRO A 16 -50.12 19.78 14.32
N ARG A 17 -50.39 20.27 15.55
CA ARG A 17 -49.38 20.48 16.59
C ARG A 17 -48.86 19.19 17.21
N TYR A 18 -49.63 18.12 17.21
CA TYR A 18 -49.22 16.84 17.82
C TYR A 18 -48.64 15.84 16.81
N HIS A 19 -49.02 15.92 15.53
CA HIS A 19 -48.49 15.06 14.46
C HIS A 19 -47.02 15.39 14.14
N GLY A 20 -46.63 16.68 14.13
CA GLY A 20 -45.26 17.07 13.78
C GLY A 20 -44.18 16.65 14.78
N VAL A 21 -44.51 16.43 16.06
CA VAL A 21 -43.52 16.05 17.10
C VAL A 21 -43.23 14.55 17.04
N ALA A 22 -44.27 13.73 16.80
CA ALA A 22 -44.13 12.30 16.61
C ALA A 22 -43.32 11.99 15.34
N ASP A 23 -43.59 12.69 14.24
CA ASP A 23 -42.87 12.53 12.98
C ASP A 23 -41.40 12.98 13.09
N LYS A 24 -41.13 14.10 13.78
CA LYS A 24 -39.76 14.53 14.07
C LYS A 24 -39.00 13.49 14.90
N ARG A 25 -39.65 12.87 15.89
CA ARG A 25 -39.06 11.80 16.72
C ARG A 25 -38.80 10.54 15.90
N ALA A 26 -39.74 10.15 15.05
CA ALA A 26 -39.61 8.99 14.18
C ALA A 26 -38.47 9.17 13.15
N HIS A 27 -38.40 10.35 12.52
CA HIS A 27 -37.33 10.69 11.59
C HIS A 27 -35.95 10.70 12.27
N HIS A 28 -35.83 11.31 13.46
CA HIS A 28 -34.59 11.27 14.25
C HIS A 28 -34.17 9.82 14.57
N ASN A 29 -35.11 8.97 15.00
CA ASN A 29 -34.86 7.55 15.27
C ASN A 29 -34.42 6.79 14.01
N ALA A 30 -34.98 7.13 12.85
CA ALA A 30 -34.60 6.55 11.56
C ALA A 30 -33.16 6.93 11.18
N LEU A 31 -32.79 8.22 11.32
CA LEU A 31 -31.44 8.68 11.07
C LEU A 31 -30.41 8.02 11.99
N GLU A 32 -30.72 7.88 13.28
CA GLU A 32 -29.80 7.25 14.22
C GLU A 32 -29.66 5.73 13.97
N ARG A 33 -30.71 5.04 13.50
CA ARG A 33 -30.57 3.65 13.03
C ARG A 33 -29.58 3.57 11.87
N LYS A 34 -29.76 4.42 10.84
CA LYS A 34 -28.85 4.48 9.69
C LYS A 34 -27.41 4.74 10.13
N ARG A 35 -27.19 5.69 11.05
CA ARG A 35 -25.87 5.96 11.63
C ARG A 35 -25.29 4.73 12.35
N ARG A 36 -26.09 4.04 13.17
CA ARG A 36 -25.64 2.82 13.88
C ARG A 36 -25.29 1.68 12.94
N ASP A 37 -26.00 1.53 11.82
CA ASP A 37 -25.69 0.53 10.81
C ASP A 37 -24.36 0.85 10.11
N HIS A 38 -24.11 2.11 9.75
CA HIS A 38 -22.80 2.51 9.20
C HIS A 38 -21.64 2.25 10.19
N ILE A 39 -21.84 2.53 11.48
CA ILE A 39 -20.85 2.23 12.52
C ILE A 39 -20.64 0.72 12.64
N LYS A 40 -21.72 -0.06 12.62
CA LYS A 40 -21.66 -1.51 12.65
C LYS A 40 -20.83 -2.06 11.49
N ASP A 41 -21.02 -1.55 10.28
CA ASP A 41 -20.24 -1.95 9.10
C ASP A 41 -18.76 -1.58 9.26
N SER A 42 -18.48 -0.38 9.77
CA SER A 42 -17.11 0.06 10.08
C SER A 42 -16.41 -0.87 11.09
N PHE A 43 -17.13 -1.38 12.09
CA PHE A 43 -16.61 -2.37 13.04
C PHE A 43 -16.32 -3.72 12.39
N HIS A 44 -17.13 -4.15 11.40
CA HIS A 44 -16.84 -5.36 10.64
C HIS A 44 -15.56 -5.18 9.80
N SER A 45 -15.44 -4.09 9.06
CA SER A 45 -14.23 -3.79 8.28
C SER A 45 -12.97 -3.70 9.15
N LEU A 46 -13.09 -3.09 10.35
CA LEU A 46 -11.98 -3.01 11.30
C LEU A 46 -11.59 -4.39 11.83
N ARG A 47 -12.56 -5.21 12.21
CA ARG A 47 -12.33 -6.58 12.67
C ARG A 47 -11.57 -7.40 11.62
N ASP A 48 -11.99 -7.29 10.37
CA ASP A 48 -11.39 -8.04 9.26
C ASP A 48 -9.99 -7.54 8.91
N SER A 49 -9.62 -6.32 9.31
CA SER A 49 -8.26 -5.77 9.11
C SER A 49 -7.28 -6.18 10.22
N VAL A 50 -7.76 -6.74 11.33
CA VAL A 50 -6.95 -7.11 12.49
C VAL A 50 -6.78 -8.63 12.53
N PRO A 51 -5.56 -9.16 12.23
CA PRO A 51 -5.35 -10.61 12.09
C PRO A 51 -5.76 -11.44 13.31
N ALA A 52 -5.59 -10.91 14.53
CA ALA A 52 -5.95 -11.61 15.76
C ALA A 52 -7.47 -11.77 15.98
N LEU A 53 -8.30 -11.08 15.19
CA LEU A 53 -9.77 -11.08 15.27
C LEU A 53 -10.46 -11.77 14.08
N GLN A 54 -9.69 -12.00 13.01
CA GLN A 54 -10.06 -12.94 11.96
C GLN A 54 -10.13 -14.31 12.62
N GLY A 55 -11.34 -14.84 12.81
CA GLY A 55 -11.57 -15.99 13.68
C GLY A 55 -10.64 -17.16 13.37
N GLU A 56 -10.35 -17.95 14.41
CA GLU A 56 -9.72 -19.27 14.38
C GLU A 56 -10.63 -20.29 13.64
N LYS A 57 -11.02 -19.97 12.41
CA LYS A 57 -11.76 -20.78 11.46
C LYS A 57 -10.93 -20.91 10.18
N VAL A 58 -9.62 -21.08 10.33
CA VAL A 58 -8.68 -21.47 9.27
C VAL A 58 -7.86 -22.69 9.71
N GLY A 59 -8.39 -23.47 10.66
CA GLY A 59 -7.92 -24.82 11.00
C GLY A 59 -8.76 -25.93 10.37
N ALA A 60 -9.70 -25.60 9.46
CA ALA A 60 -10.37 -26.59 8.64
C ALA A 60 -9.57 -26.78 7.35
N SER A 61 -8.57 -27.63 7.42
CA SER A 61 -7.99 -28.30 6.25
C SER A 61 -9.11 -28.83 5.34
N PRO A 62 -8.98 -28.78 4.00
CA PRO A 62 -9.99 -29.31 3.11
C PRO A 62 -9.85 -30.84 3.09
N ALA A 63 -10.45 -31.51 4.06
CA ALA A 63 -10.60 -32.96 4.06
C ALA A 63 -12.09 -33.30 4.10
N VAL A 64 -12.62 -33.59 2.92
CA VAL A 64 -13.63 -34.61 2.62
C VAL A 64 -14.85 -34.67 3.55
N GLY A 65 -15.99 -34.21 3.02
CA GLY A 65 -17.28 -34.92 3.07
C GLY A 65 -17.99 -35.05 4.42
N THR A 66 -18.92 -34.13 4.69
CA THR A 66 -20.31 -34.37 5.18
C THR A 66 -20.96 -33.05 5.60
N PRO A 67 -22.17 -32.68 5.13
CA PRO A 67 -22.91 -31.57 5.72
C PRO A 67 -23.79 -32.12 6.85
N SER A 68 -23.24 -32.24 8.06
CA SER A 68 -24.09 -32.45 9.24
C SER A 68 -24.60 -31.09 9.72
N ALA A 69 -25.89 -30.85 9.49
CA ALA A 69 -26.64 -29.82 10.18
C ALA A 69 -26.56 -30.03 11.71
N SER A 70 -26.80 -28.94 12.46
CA SER A 70 -26.91 -28.84 13.93
C SER A 70 -25.63 -28.59 14.74
N SER A 71 -24.93 -27.49 14.43
CA SER A 71 -24.11 -26.82 15.45
C SER A 71 -24.29 -25.31 15.30
N GLN A 72 -25.29 -24.77 16.01
CA GLN A 72 -25.39 -23.35 16.36
C GLN A 72 -24.19 -22.97 17.24
N GLN A 73 -22.99 -23.00 16.68
CA GLN A 73 -21.88 -22.26 17.24
C GLN A 73 -22.10 -20.84 16.76
N SER A 74 -22.78 -20.04 17.60
CA SER A 74 -22.65 -18.60 17.55
C SER A 74 -21.18 -18.30 17.30
N ILE A 75 -20.84 -17.85 16.09
CA ILE A 75 -19.53 -17.33 15.79
C ILE A 75 -19.32 -16.31 16.90
N LYS A 76 -18.40 -16.58 17.84
CA LYS A 76 -18.10 -15.66 18.93
C LYS A 76 -17.61 -14.38 18.27
N GLN A 77 -18.54 -13.49 17.96
CA GLN A 77 -18.21 -12.23 17.34
C GLN A 77 -17.40 -11.49 18.38
N ALA A 78 -16.18 -11.09 18.01
CA ALA A 78 -15.35 -10.25 18.86
C ALA A 78 -16.19 -9.05 19.31
N SER A 79 -16.22 -8.79 20.62
CA SER A 79 -17.00 -7.68 21.15
C SER A 79 -16.44 -6.36 20.61
N ARG A 80 -17.26 -5.29 20.57
CA ARG A 80 -16.80 -3.97 20.10
C ARG A 80 -15.57 -3.48 20.87
N ALA A 81 -15.55 -3.69 22.19
CA ALA A 81 -14.39 -3.36 23.02
C ALA A 81 -13.15 -4.16 22.60
N GLN A 82 -13.28 -5.48 22.44
CA GLN A 82 -12.18 -6.33 21.98
C GLN A 82 -11.66 -5.93 20.60
N ILE A 83 -12.54 -5.51 19.68
CA ILE A 83 -12.13 -5.02 18.37
C ILE A 83 -11.25 -3.78 18.51
N LEU A 84 -11.65 -2.83 19.35
CA LEU A 84 -10.87 -1.61 19.61
C LEU A 84 -9.52 -1.91 20.29
N ASP A 85 -9.53 -2.78 21.31
CA ASP A 85 -8.33 -3.16 22.05
C ASP A 85 -7.31 -3.84 21.12
N LYS A 86 -7.75 -4.85 20.36
CA LYS A 86 -6.87 -5.58 19.43
C LYS A 86 -6.44 -4.75 18.23
N ALA A 87 -7.28 -3.84 17.75
CA ALA A 87 -6.85 -2.87 16.73
C ALA A 87 -5.75 -1.95 17.26
N THR A 88 -5.89 -1.45 18.48
CA THR A 88 -4.89 -0.56 19.12
C THR A 88 -3.57 -1.29 19.32
N GLU A 89 -3.61 -2.51 19.88
CA GLU A 89 -2.43 -3.36 20.01
C GLU A 89 -1.75 -3.61 18.66
N TYR A 90 -2.54 -3.93 17.62
CA TYR A 90 -2.01 -4.23 16.29
C TYR A 90 -1.33 -3.03 15.64
N ILE A 91 -1.92 -1.82 15.77
CA ILE A 91 -1.29 -0.59 15.28
C ILE A 91 0.06 -0.36 15.98
N GLN A 92 0.12 -0.51 17.30
CA GLN A 92 1.37 -0.33 18.05
C GLN A 92 2.43 -1.37 17.67
N TYR A 93 2.01 -2.63 17.50
CA TYR A 93 2.87 -3.69 17.03
C TYR A 93 3.43 -3.39 15.63
N MET A 94 2.57 -3.05 14.67
CA MET A 94 2.98 -2.74 13.30
C MET A 94 3.89 -1.52 13.22
N ARG A 95 3.68 -0.49 14.06
CA ARG A 95 4.60 0.66 14.16
C ARG A 95 6.01 0.23 14.59
N ARG A 96 6.12 -0.58 15.64
CA ARG A 96 7.41 -1.12 16.11
C ARG A 96 8.07 -2.03 15.07
N LYS A 97 7.28 -2.89 14.43
CA LYS A 97 7.75 -3.81 13.39
C LYS A 97 8.28 -3.05 12.18
N ASN A 98 7.55 -2.04 11.69
CA ASN A 98 8.00 -1.19 10.58
C ASN A 98 9.29 -0.44 10.92
N HIS A 99 9.44 0.00 12.18
CA HIS A 99 10.68 0.65 12.63
C HIS A 99 11.88 -0.31 12.61
N SER A 100 11.71 -1.55 13.09
CA SER A 100 12.75 -2.59 13.00
C SER A 100 13.12 -2.87 11.55
N HIS A 101 12.14 -3.05 10.67
CA HIS A 101 12.41 -3.27 9.25
C HIS A 101 13.13 -2.08 8.59
N GLN A 102 12.79 -0.84 8.98
CA GLN A 102 13.49 0.33 8.49
C GLN A 102 14.96 0.35 8.94
N GLN A 103 15.23 -0.03 10.19
CA GLN A 103 16.59 -0.18 10.69
C GLN A 103 17.37 -1.24 9.91
N ASP A 104 16.76 -2.41 9.68
CA ASP A 104 17.37 -3.49 8.90
C ASP A 104 17.70 -3.03 7.46
N ILE A 105 16.77 -2.30 6.83
CA ILE A 105 16.96 -1.69 5.50
C ILE A 105 18.16 -0.73 5.51
N ASP A 106 18.27 0.13 6.52
CA ASP A 106 19.34 1.12 6.60
C ASP A 106 20.71 0.47 6.85
N ASP A 107 20.76 -0.58 7.66
CA ASP A 107 22.00 -1.32 7.90
C ASP A 107 22.43 -2.13 6.67
N LEU A 108 21.50 -2.76 5.96
CA LEU A 108 21.77 -3.42 4.68
C LEU A 108 22.26 -2.44 3.62
N LYS A 109 21.69 -1.22 3.56
CA LYS A 109 22.17 -0.17 2.65
C LYS A 109 23.61 0.21 2.94
N LYS A 110 23.98 0.41 4.22
CA LYS A 110 25.37 0.72 4.60
C LYS A 110 26.32 -0.41 4.20
N GLN A 111 25.93 -1.66 4.43
CA GLN A 111 26.71 -2.83 4.03
C GLN A 111 26.90 -2.89 2.51
N ASN A 112 25.82 -2.70 1.73
CA ASN A 112 25.91 -2.65 0.28
C ASN A 112 26.83 -1.52 -0.20
N THR A 113 26.72 -0.32 0.36
CA THR A 113 27.62 0.79 0.02
C THR A 113 29.09 0.44 0.29
N LEU A 114 29.40 -0.24 1.40
CA LEU A 114 30.76 -0.68 1.70
C LEU A 114 31.26 -1.73 0.69
N LEU A 115 30.42 -2.71 0.37
CA LEU A 115 30.75 -3.74 -0.61
C LEU A 115 30.94 -3.15 -2.02
N GLU A 116 30.07 -2.24 -2.45
CA GLU A 116 30.19 -1.52 -3.72
C GLU A 116 31.50 -0.72 -3.79
N GLN A 117 31.91 -0.07 -2.69
CA GLN A 117 33.20 0.61 -2.62
C GLN A 117 34.39 -0.35 -2.75
N GLN A 118 34.31 -1.52 -2.11
CA GLN A 118 35.35 -2.56 -2.22
C GLN A 118 35.45 -3.10 -3.65
N VAL A 119 34.31 -3.41 -4.29
CA VAL A 119 34.26 -3.88 -5.68
C VAL A 119 34.88 -2.82 -6.60
N ARG A 120 34.49 -1.55 -6.47
CA ARG A 120 35.06 -0.45 -7.27
C ARG A 120 36.57 -0.30 -7.07
N ALA A 121 37.06 -0.44 -5.84
CA ALA A 121 38.49 -0.36 -5.55
C ALA A 121 39.26 -1.54 -6.18
N LEU A 122 38.72 -2.76 -6.09
CA LEU A 122 39.31 -3.95 -6.71
C LEU A 122 39.28 -3.88 -8.23
N GLU A 123 38.21 -3.38 -8.83
CA GLU A 123 38.11 -3.13 -10.27
C GLU A 123 39.16 -2.10 -10.73
N LYS A 124 39.40 -1.03 -9.95
CA LYS A 124 40.45 -0.05 -10.23
C LYS A 124 41.84 -0.68 -10.19
N VAL A 125 42.14 -1.51 -9.18
CA VAL A 125 43.43 -2.21 -9.09
C VAL A 125 43.59 -3.20 -10.25
N LYS A 126 42.56 -4.01 -10.55
CA LYS A 126 42.60 -4.98 -11.65
C LYS A 126 42.75 -4.32 -13.03
N GLY A 127 42.06 -3.20 -13.27
CA GLY A 127 42.21 -2.40 -14.49
C GLY A 127 43.61 -1.76 -14.58
N SER A 128 44.13 -1.24 -13.46
CA SER A 128 45.49 -0.69 -13.41
C SER A 128 46.58 -1.74 -13.64
N THR A 129 46.41 -2.97 -13.13
CA THR A 129 47.34 -4.08 -13.36
C THR A 129 47.30 -4.58 -14.81
N GLN A 130 46.12 -4.62 -15.45
CA GLN A 130 46.06 -4.94 -16.89
C GLN A 130 46.75 -3.87 -17.74
N LEU A 131 46.58 -2.59 -17.42
CA LEU A 131 47.28 -1.53 -18.15
C LEU A 131 48.80 -1.60 -17.92
N GLN A 132 49.29 -1.82 -16.70
CA GLN A 132 50.73 -2.02 -16.48
C GLN A 132 51.30 -3.29 -17.14
N ALA A 133 50.55 -4.39 -17.19
CA ALA A 133 50.96 -5.62 -17.88
C ALA A 133 50.99 -5.45 -19.41
N ASN A 134 50.15 -4.58 -19.98
CA ASN A 134 50.16 -4.26 -21.42
C ASN A 134 51.23 -3.23 -21.83
N TYR A 135 51.78 -2.43 -20.89
CA TYR A 135 52.84 -1.44 -21.17
C TYR A 135 54.24 -1.87 -20.71
N SER A 136 54.38 -2.96 -19.97
CA SER A 136 55.67 -3.65 -19.75
C SER A 136 55.77 -4.90 -20.61
N SER A 137 55.88 -4.69 -21.93
CA SER A 137 56.51 -5.66 -22.82
C SER A 137 57.93 -5.18 -23.11
N PRO A 138 58.96 -5.66 -22.38
CA PRO A 138 60.33 -5.57 -22.84
C PRO A 138 60.57 -6.76 -23.77
N ASP A 139 60.83 -6.50 -25.05
CA ASP A 139 61.14 -7.53 -26.07
C ASP A 139 59.88 -8.31 -26.52
N SER A 140 59.64 -8.73 -27.77
CA SER A 140 60.51 -8.93 -28.90
C SER A 140 59.64 -9.24 -30.12
N SER A 141 59.98 -8.68 -31.27
CA SER A 141 60.02 -9.42 -32.54
C SER A 141 58.80 -10.26 -32.97
N LEU A 142 57.69 -9.60 -33.33
CA LEU A 142 56.65 -10.21 -34.16
C LEU A 142 56.08 -9.07 -35.02
N TYR A 143 56.72 -8.59 -36.09
CA TYR A 143 56.67 -9.16 -37.44
C TYR A 143 57.58 -8.30 -38.33
N THR A 144 58.83 -8.71 -38.54
CA THR A 144 59.64 -8.18 -39.65
C THR A 144 60.05 -9.37 -40.51
N ASN A 145 59.73 -9.31 -41.81
CA ASN A 145 60.29 -10.29 -42.74
C ASN A 145 61.82 -10.14 -42.75
N PRO A 146 62.60 -11.17 -43.16
CA PRO A 146 64.07 -11.16 -43.15
C PRO A 146 64.75 -10.05 -43.97
N LYS A 147 63.99 -9.13 -44.57
CA LYS A 147 64.43 -7.89 -45.21
C LYS A 147 64.13 -6.61 -44.40
N GLY A 148 63.70 -6.71 -43.15
CA GLY A 148 63.61 -5.58 -42.21
C GLY A 148 62.54 -4.52 -42.51
N SER A 149 61.52 -4.83 -43.31
CA SER A 149 60.45 -3.87 -43.63
C SER A 149 59.19 -4.16 -42.81
N ALA A 150 58.63 -3.12 -42.17
CA ALA A 150 57.42 -3.18 -41.36
C ALA A 150 56.18 -3.41 -42.24
N VAL A 151 55.36 -4.40 -41.90
CA VAL A 151 54.07 -4.65 -42.55
C VAL A 151 52.96 -3.91 -41.80
N SER A 152 52.46 -2.82 -42.38
CA SER A 152 51.30 -2.10 -41.83
C SER A 152 50.03 -2.88 -42.18
N ALA A 153 49.32 -3.38 -41.17
CA ALA A 153 48.02 -4.01 -41.34
C ALA A 153 46.92 -3.09 -40.78
N PHE A 154 46.07 -2.61 -41.71
CA PHE A 154 44.68 -2.20 -41.51
C PHE A 154 44.39 -0.91 -40.71
N ASP A 155 44.21 0.17 -41.48
CA ASP A 155 43.47 1.38 -41.10
C ASP A 155 41.97 1.08 -41.24
N GLY A 156 41.35 0.63 -40.14
CA GLY A 156 39.93 0.30 -40.06
C GLY A 156 39.20 1.32 -39.20
N GLY A 157 38.97 2.51 -39.77
CA GLY A 157 38.12 3.54 -39.16
C GLY A 157 36.70 3.03 -38.91
N SER A 158 36.17 3.31 -37.73
CA SER A 158 34.74 3.24 -37.45
C SER A 158 34.40 4.36 -36.47
N ASP A 159 33.91 5.45 -37.02
CA ASP A 159 33.21 6.55 -36.36
C ASP A 159 31.78 6.11 -36.06
N SER A 160 31.54 5.64 -34.83
CA SER A 160 30.18 5.34 -34.38
C SER A 160 29.58 6.59 -33.74
N SER A 161 28.89 7.42 -34.52
CA SER A 161 28.01 8.48 -34.02
C SER A 161 26.70 7.85 -33.54
N SER A 162 26.39 7.97 -32.25
CA SER A 162 25.11 7.54 -31.68
C SER A 162 24.29 8.77 -31.31
N GLU A 163 23.15 8.91 -31.99
CA GLU A 163 22.18 9.99 -31.84
C GLU A 163 21.30 9.69 -30.61
N SER A 164 21.28 10.60 -29.64
CA SER A 164 20.44 10.49 -28.45
C SER A 164 19.16 11.32 -28.65
N ASP A 165 18.03 10.61 -28.83
CA ASP A 165 16.68 11.17 -28.82
C ASP A 165 16.37 11.89 -27.49
N GLY A 166 15.76 13.07 -27.62
CA GLY A 166 15.30 13.88 -26.50
C GLY A 166 13.93 13.40 -26.00
N GLU A 167 13.89 12.91 -24.76
CA GLU A 167 12.64 12.56 -24.07
C GLU A 167 12.05 13.79 -23.35
N GLU A 168 10.77 14.03 -23.64
CA GLU A 168 9.93 15.15 -23.25
C GLU A 168 9.67 15.26 -21.74
N HIS A 169 9.68 16.50 -21.25
CA HIS A 169 9.02 16.89 -20.00
C HIS A 169 7.50 17.08 -20.21
N PRO A 170 6.62 16.43 -19.41
CA PRO A 170 5.25 16.89 -19.30
C PRO A 170 5.15 18.01 -18.25
N SER A 171 5.09 19.24 -18.76
CA SER A 171 4.54 20.40 -18.05
C SER A 171 3.04 20.19 -17.81
N ARG A 172 2.53 20.42 -16.59
CA ARG A 172 1.15 20.92 -16.40
C ARG A 172 0.80 21.45 -15.00
N LYS A 173 0.60 22.77 -14.99
CA LYS A 173 -0.49 23.58 -14.40
C LYS A 173 -0.65 23.72 -12.88
N LYS A 174 -0.22 24.92 -12.42
CA LYS A 174 -0.82 25.74 -11.35
C LYS A 174 -2.35 25.82 -11.46
N LEU A 175 -3.02 25.78 -10.31
CA LEU A 175 -4.24 26.55 -10.04
C LEU A 175 -4.10 27.21 -8.67
N ARG A 176 -4.01 28.55 -8.72
CA ARG A 176 -4.13 29.48 -7.60
C ARG A 176 -5.58 29.98 -7.62
N GLY A 177 -6.22 30.05 -6.47
CA GLY A 177 -7.54 30.65 -6.27
C GLY A 177 -7.65 31.13 -4.83
N GLU A 178 -7.91 32.42 -4.69
CA GLU A 178 -7.86 33.23 -3.48
C GLU A 178 -9.18 33.21 -2.69
N ASP A 179 -9.06 33.58 -1.42
CA ASP A 179 -9.99 34.27 -0.51
C ASP A 179 -11.51 34.23 -0.76
N SER A 180 -12.22 33.85 0.31
CA SER A 180 -13.43 34.51 0.82
C SER A 180 -13.61 34.20 2.30
#